data_AF-A0A0E1S0S8-F1
#
_entry.id   AF-A0A0E1S0S8-F1
#
_cell.length_a   1.000
_cell.length_b   1.000
_cell.length_c   1.000
_cell.angle_alpha   90.00
_cell.angle_beta   90.00
_cell.angle_gamma   90.00
#
_symmetry.space_group_name_H-M   'P 1'
#
loop_
_entity.id
_entity.type
_entity.pdbx_description
1 polymer ?
#
loop_
_entity_poly.entity_id
_entity_poly.type
_entity_poly.pdbx_seq_one_letter_code
_entity_poly.pdbx_strand_id
1 'polypeptide(L)'
;MDPSFQERIPVSGWERYCFDSLTKYLGDGLENLTHGLTDKFGRPIFSLDNRTWGIDIETCNAYCSSDSLPWPNFNFSSFSSAFTNYLLPWLALTAQLPYETGSPWSDIMSLCLAVGSPALLGFSLTITMLNRYWVRRELNLLIGSLRRETRKRYKRQINAVQYFLAEAQQVPLQVPSDQDSLRRLLEPQMEVWWQGLNGRLRRSRRGVTASLVAQALSAVIAYTFTVIASFLTSIDSLDPVMEITAGTLWVWLIPVICGWVIVGTQSTHDAVEDALRIKHFDHSAEPQGDSDHQEPSFDGEESPISIRSNWNSNHSCWLGVNFAGDELQKGPVYNYARLFTWWQTANAFIQTSKSIALEHDAETEASWQTDRISKRKGSQVLNMVSESEISEIRIIHSERFATYPRFSNIPPDVWWRMVLASIMAVTVQWGATGASILMAYLTPPGGLGCRSGSYALYGIFGTISWVALLVSMVLSHAAMARPASPYGPALLGRMAIMLRCGGRAVAVMNAAWLVVSTLFENIGLYDSCWCHGVVLQRGGNAWVILFRTVEEFRHEAKNAWPGGIAFTMIVSTLMIVVFALGSKGDSSSSDDEYE
;
A
#
# COMPACT_ATOMS: atom_id res chain seq x y z
N MET A 1 -41.41 -9.97 -40.05
CA MET A 1 -40.16 -9.32 -39.60
C MET A 1 -39.72 -8.20 -40.54
N ASP A 2 -39.67 -6.98 -39.99
CA ASP A 2 -39.04 -5.81 -40.61
C ASP A 2 -37.54 -6.09 -40.88
N PRO A 3 -37.00 -5.80 -42.08
CA PRO A 3 -35.58 -6.03 -42.41
C PRO A 3 -34.62 -5.32 -41.44
N SER A 4 -35.05 -4.25 -40.77
CA SER A 4 -34.27 -3.57 -39.72
C SER A 4 -34.15 -4.37 -38.40
N PHE A 5 -34.95 -5.43 -38.22
CA PHE A 5 -34.91 -6.30 -37.04
C PHE A 5 -33.91 -7.45 -37.19
N GLN A 6 -33.59 -7.87 -38.42
CA GLN A 6 -32.60 -8.93 -38.69
C GLN A 6 -31.19 -8.53 -38.21
N GLU A 7 -30.85 -7.24 -38.28
CA GLU A 7 -29.58 -6.70 -37.78
C GLU A 7 -29.50 -6.63 -36.24
N ARG A 8 -30.61 -6.84 -35.53
CA ARG A 8 -30.70 -6.79 -34.06
C ARG A 8 -30.62 -8.15 -33.39
N ILE A 9 -30.51 -9.21 -34.18
CA ILE A 9 -30.42 -10.56 -33.66
C ILE A 9 -29.02 -10.75 -33.06
N PRO A 10 -28.90 -11.26 -31.83
CA PRO A 10 -27.59 -11.54 -31.25
C PRO A 10 -26.80 -12.48 -32.15
N VAL A 11 -25.50 -12.22 -32.28
CA VAL A 11 -24.62 -12.93 -33.22
C VAL A 11 -23.89 -14.09 -32.54
N SER A 12 -23.57 -13.95 -31.24
CA SER A 12 -22.92 -14.97 -30.42
C SER A 12 -23.21 -14.76 -28.93
N GLY A 13 -22.63 -15.60 -28.07
CA GLY A 13 -22.75 -15.47 -26.61
C GLY A 13 -24.04 -16.03 -26.01
N TRP A 14 -24.28 -15.68 -24.74
CA TRP A 14 -25.47 -16.10 -23.99
C TRP A 14 -26.75 -15.50 -24.56
N GLU A 15 -26.68 -14.28 -25.09
CA GLU A 15 -27.80 -13.58 -25.73
C GLU A 15 -28.27 -14.35 -26.97
N ARG A 16 -27.34 -14.89 -27.78
CA ARG A 16 -27.69 -15.76 -28.91
C ARG A 16 -28.38 -17.03 -28.47
N TYR A 17 -27.82 -17.69 -27.46
CA TYR A 17 -28.41 -18.89 -26.88
C TYR A 17 -29.84 -18.63 -26.37
N CYS A 18 -30.04 -17.54 -25.63
CA CYS A 18 -31.35 -17.15 -25.12
C CYS A 18 -32.33 -16.84 -26.26
N PHE A 19 -31.88 -16.12 -27.28
CA PHE A 19 -32.68 -15.84 -28.48
C PHE A 19 -33.08 -17.13 -29.23
N ASP A 20 -32.15 -18.05 -29.43
CA ASP A 20 -32.40 -19.34 -30.10
C ASP A 20 -33.35 -20.23 -29.28
N SER A 21 -33.22 -20.22 -27.96
CA SER A 21 -34.15 -20.92 -27.06
C SER A 21 -35.56 -20.31 -27.15
N LEU A 22 -35.65 -18.98 -27.07
CA LEU A 22 -36.90 -18.23 -27.13
C LEU A 22 -37.65 -18.49 -28.45
N THR A 23 -36.94 -18.44 -29.58
CA THR A 23 -37.52 -18.74 -30.91
C THR A 23 -37.93 -20.21 -31.04
N LYS A 24 -37.12 -21.15 -30.53
CA LYS A 24 -37.46 -22.59 -30.54
C LYS A 24 -38.76 -22.89 -29.79
N TYR A 25 -38.97 -22.26 -28.63
CA TYR A 25 -40.18 -22.50 -27.81
C TYR A 25 -41.42 -21.77 -28.33
N LEU A 26 -41.27 -20.61 -28.97
CA LEU A 26 -42.39 -19.81 -29.49
C LEU A 26 -42.78 -20.14 -30.96
N GLY A 27 -41.98 -20.95 -31.66
CA GLY A 27 -42.10 -21.18 -33.11
C GLY A 27 -41.56 -20.02 -33.94
N ASP A 28 -41.76 -20.05 -35.27
CA ASP A 28 -41.23 -19.04 -36.22
C ASP A 28 -41.75 -17.59 -36.02
N GLY A 29 -42.54 -17.33 -34.98
CA GLY A 29 -43.15 -16.02 -34.71
C GLY A 29 -42.72 -15.42 -33.36
N LEU A 30 -41.59 -14.71 -33.33
CA LEU A 30 -41.25 -13.79 -32.22
C LEU A 30 -42.35 -12.71 -32.02
N GLU A 31 -43.17 -12.49 -33.05
CA GLU A 31 -44.34 -11.61 -33.07
C GLU A 31 -45.46 -12.06 -32.09
N ASN A 32 -45.44 -13.31 -31.62
CA ASN A 32 -46.39 -13.83 -30.63
C ASN A 32 -46.02 -13.48 -29.18
N LEU A 33 -44.80 -12.98 -28.92
CA LEU A 33 -44.36 -12.57 -27.59
C LEU A 33 -44.94 -11.20 -27.25
N THR A 34 -46.18 -11.19 -26.78
CA THR A 34 -46.93 -9.97 -26.38
C THR A 34 -46.72 -9.60 -24.91
N HIS A 35 -46.22 -10.54 -24.11
CA HIS A 35 -45.89 -10.37 -22.69
C HIS A 35 -44.40 -10.64 -22.48
N GLY A 36 -43.81 -9.95 -21.51
CA GLY A 36 -42.41 -10.13 -21.17
C GLY A 36 -41.41 -9.21 -21.87
N LEU A 37 -41.82 -8.43 -22.88
CA LEU A 37 -40.93 -7.47 -23.55
C LEU A 37 -40.71 -6.22 -22.68
N THR A 38 -39.50 -5.68 -22.67
CA THR A 38 -39.15 -4.49 -21.88
C THR A 38 -38.48 -3.38 -22.69
N ASP A 39 -38.73 -2.14 -22.28
CA ASP A 39 -38.02 -0.94 -22.74
C ASP A 39 -36.64 -0.79 -22.08
N LYS A 40 -35.89 0.26 -22.45
CA LYS A 40 -34.58 0.62 -21.87
C LYS A 40 -34.57 0.74 -20.34
N PHE A 41 -35.70 1.09 -19.75
CA PHE A 41 -35.84 1.31 -18.32
C PHE A 41 -36.37 0.07 -17.59
N GLY A 42 -36.68 -1.01 -18.31
CA GLY A 42 -37.30 -2.21 -17.76
C GLY A 42 -38.82 -2.12 -17.64
N ARG A 43 -39.47 -1.20 -18.36
CA ARG A 43 -40.93 -1.07 -18.37
C ARG A 43 -41.53 -2.01 -19.43
N PRO A 44 -42.67 -2.65 -19.15
CA PRO A 44 -43.27 -3.60 -20.07
C PRO A 44 -43.71 -2.92 -21.38
N ILE A 45 -43.45 -3.57 -22.51
CA ILE A 45 -43.92 -3.22 -23.85
C ILE A 45 -44.75 -4.41 -24.37
N PHE A 46 -45.76 -4.16 -25.21
CA PHE A 46 -46.69 -5.19 -25.72
C PHE A 46 -46.49 -5.53 -27.21
N SER A 47 -45.53 -4.89 -27.86
CA SER A 47 -45.22 -5.06 -29.28
C SER A 47 -43.72 -4.96 -29.53
N LEU A 48 -43.18 -5.88 -30.30
CA LEU A 48 -41.79 -5.86 -30.73
C LEU A 48 -41.53 -4.69 -31.69
N ASP A 49 -40.92 -3.62 -31.18
CA ASP A 49 -40.70 -2.38 -31.90
C ASP A 49 -39.30 -1.79 -31.63
N ASN A 50 -38.99 -0.64 -32.24
CA ASN A 50 -37.72 0.05 -32.01
C ASN A 50 -37.54 0.60 -30.58
N ARG A 51 -38.50 0.43 -29.66
CA ARG A 51 -38.34 0.76 -28.23
C ARG A 51 -38.03 -0.46 -27.40
N THR A 52 -38.20 -1.66 -27.94
CA THR A 52 -37.89 -2.91 -27.26
C THR A 52 -36.38 -3.03 -27.07
N TRP A 53 -35.97 -3.35 -25.85
CA TRP A 53 -34.56 -3.56 -25.48
C TRP A 53 -34.29 -5.02 -25.12
N GLY A 54 -35.28 -5.68 -24.53
CA GLY A 54 -35.04 -6.94 -23.86
C GLY A 54 -36.30 -7.65 -23.42
N ILE A 55 -36.10 -8.60 -22.53
CA ILE A 55 -37.17 -9.36 -21.88
C ILE A 55 -37.06 -9.25 -20.35
N ASP A 56 -38.18 -9.34 -19.65
CA ASP A 56 -38.21 -9.37 -18.19
C ASP A 56 -37.62 -10.65 -17.62
N ILE A 57 -37.32 -10.62 -16.32
CA ILE A 57 -36.66 -11.74 -15.64
C ILE A 57 -37.52 -13.01 -15.59
N GLU A 58 -38.85 -12.88 -15.54
CA GLU A 58 -39.76 -14.02 -15.52
C GLU A 58 -39.73 -14.75 -16.86
N THR A 59 -39.79 -14.01 -17.97
CA THR A 59 -39.65 -14.54 -19.33
C THR A 59 -38.26 -15.11 -19.55
N CYS A 60 -37.21 -14.43 -19.09
CA CYS A 60 -35.85 -14.96 -19.17
C CYS A 60 -35.74 -16.29 -18.43
N ASN A 61 -36.26 -16.39 -17.20
CA ASN A 61 -36.20 -17.63 -16.44
C ASN A 61 -37.08 -18.73 -17.07
N ALA A 62 -38.19 -18.39 -17.71
CA ALA A 62 -39.06 -19.38 -18.36
C ALA A 62 -38.42 -20.01 -19.61
N TYR A 63 -37.69 -19.22 -20.41
CA TYR A 63 -37.21 -19.66 -21.73
C TYR A 63 -35.69 -19.79 -21.85
N CYS A 64 -34.94 -19.10 -20.99
CA CYS A 64 -33.48 -19.01 -21.03
C CYS A 64 -32.80 -19.50 -19.73
N SER A 65 -33.56 -20.00 -18.74
CA SER A 65 -32.97 -20.56 -17.52
C SER A 65 -32.24 -21.88 -17.78
N SER A 66 -31.29 -22.13 -16.89
CA SER A 66 -30.38 -23.28 -16.88
C SER A 66 -31.03 -24.63 -16.58
N ASP A 67 -32.34 -24.70 -16.36
CA ASP A 67 -33.01 -25.96 -15.99
C ASP A 67 -33.04 -26.96 -17.15
N SER A 68 -32.79 -26.51 -18.37
CA SER A 68 -32.73 -27.35 -19.56
C SER A 68 -31.61 -26.97 -20.53
N LEU A 69 -30.32 -26.99 -20.16
CA LEU A 69 -29.18 -27.26 -21.08
C LEU A 69 -27.83 -27.29 -20.30
N PRO A 70 -26.84 -28.06 -20.78
CA PRO A 70 -25.51 -28.20 -20.19
C PRO A 70 -24.77 -26.86 -20.26
N TRP A 71 -23.86 -26.59 -19.30
CA TRP A 71 -22.85 -25.52 -19.34
C TRP A 71 -22.58 -25.09 -20.79
N PRO A 72 -23.09 -23.93 -21.26
CA PRO A 72 -23.02 -23.62 -22.68
C PRO A 72 -21.55 -23.47 -23.03
N ASN A 73 -21.01 -24.49 -23.68
CA ASN A 73 -19.73 -24.55 -24.37
C ASN A 73 -18.63 -23.69 -23.72
N PHE A 74 -18.11 -24.12 -22.56
CA PHE A 74 -16.83 -23.57 -22.08
C PHE A 74 -15.82 -23.61 -23.22
N ASN A 75 -15.52 -22.45 -23.79
CA ASN A 75 -14.58 -22.33 -24.88
C ASN A 75 -13.22 -22.04 -24.27
N PHE A 76 -12.38 -23.08 -24.17
CA PHE A 76 -11.03 -22.93 -23.65
C PHE A 76 -10.22 -21.88 -24.41
N SER A 77 -10.47 -21.68 -25.71
CA SER A 77 -9.79 -20.65 -26.49
C SER A 77 -10.18 -19.24 -26.06
N SER A 78 -11.48 -18.98 -25.84
CA SER A 78 -11.96 -17.69 -25.33
C SER A 78 -11.48 -17.45 -23.91
N PHE A 79 -11.60 -18.46 -23.03
CA PHE A 79 -11.10 -18.39 -21.66
C PHE A 79 -9.59 -18.13 -21.61
N SER A 80 -8.78 -18.87 -22.38
CA SER A 80 -7.32 -18.73 -22.39
C SER A 80 -6.91 -17.36 -22.94
N SER A 81 -7.60 -16.86 -23.97
CA SER A 81 -7.37 -15.52 -24.50
C SER A 81 -7.68 -14.47 -23.42
N ALA A 82 -8.85 -14.53 -22.79
CA ALA A 82 -9.26 -13.57 -21.78
C ALA A 82 -8.37 -13.62 -20.51
N PHE A 83 -8.02 -14.82 -20.04
CA PHE A 83 -7.12 -14.99 -18.91
C PHE A 83 -5.73 -14.40 -19.19
N THR A 84 -5.15 -14.68 -20.36
CA THR A 84 -3.79 -14.26 -20.74
C THR A 84 -3.71 -12.75 -21.01
N ASN A 85 -4.77 -12.17 -21.57
CA ASN A 85 -4.80 -10.75 -21.91
C ASN A 85 -5.23 -9.87 -20.74
N TYR A 86 -6.10 -10.37 -19.84
CA TYR A 86 -6.76 -9.51 -18.85
C TYR A 86 -6.47 -9.81 -17.40
N LEU A 87 -6.02 -11.01 -17.04
CA LEU A 87 -5.73 -11.37 -15.64
C LEU A 87 -4.24 -11.62 -15.41
N LEU A 88 -3.61 -12.39 -16.30
CA LEU A 88 -2.22 -12.79 -16.14
C LEU A 88 -1.24 -11.62 -16.01
N PRO A 89 -1.36 -10.50 -16.78
CA PRO A 89 -0.45 -9.37 -16.63
C PRO A 89 -0.55 -8.71 -15.24
N TRP A 90 -1.75 -8.62 -14.66
CA TRP A 90 -1.96 -8.06 -13.33
C TRP A 90 -1.47 -9.02 -12.23
N LEU A 91 -1.72 -10.32 -12.37
CA LEU A 91 -1.16 -11.31 -11.45
C LEU A 91 0.38 -11.27 -11.46
N ALA A 92 0.99 -11.16 -12.64
CA ALA A 92 2.44 -11.00 -12.76
C ALA A 92 2.93 -9.73 -12.02
N LEU A 93 2.21 -8.61 -12.14
CA LEU A 93 2.53 -7.38 -11.42
C LEU A 93 2.44 -7.51 -9.90
N THR A 94 1.58 -8.38 -9.36
CA THR A 94 1.56 -8.61 -7.90
C THR A 94 2.90 -9.16 -7.39
N ALA A 95 3.66 -9.89 -8.21
CA ALA A 95 5.00 -10.34 -7.82
C ALA A 95 5.99 -9.18 -7.62
N GLN A 96 5.70 -7.99 -8.14
CA GLN A 96 6.52 -6.80 -7.96
C GLN A 96 6.20 -6.03 -6.67
N LEU A 97 5.18 -6.41 -5.91
CA LEU A 97 4.94 -5.79 -4.61
C LEU A 97 6.09 -6.13 -3.64
N PRO A 98 6.48 -5.20 -2.75
CA PRO A 98 7.59 -5.43 -1.84
C PRO A 98 7.09 -6.19 -0.60
N TYR A 99 7.42 -7.48 -0.49
CA TYR A 99 7.02 -8.35 0.63
C TYR A 99 8.07 -8.34 1.75
N GLU A 100 9.31 -8.75 1.43
CA GLU A 100 10.51 -8.64 2.28
C GLU A 100 10.29 -9.10 3.75
N THR A 101 9.51 -10.16 3.97
CA THR A 101 9.16 -10.62 5.33
C THR A 101 10.12 -11.66 5.91
N GLY A 102 10.91 -12.32 5.04
CA GLY A 102 11.91 -13.32 5.42
C GLY A 102 11.38 -14.75 5.58
N SER A 103 10.08 -14.99 5.39
CA SER A 103 9.54 -16.35 5.37
C SER A 103 8.47 -16.52 4.27
N PRO A 104 8.43 -17.66 3.56
CA PRO A 104 7.48 -17.87 2.46
C PRO A 104 6.02 -17.68 2.87
N TRP A 105 5.65 -18.11 4.08
CA TRP A 105 4.27 -17.98 4.57
C TRP A 105 3.91 -16.52 4.89
N SER A 106 4.85 -15.75 5.43
CA SER A 106 4.62 -14.33 5.71
C SER A 106 4.61 -13.49 4.43
N ASP A 107 5.33 -13.91 3.39
CA ASP A 107 5.25 -13.31 2.05
C ASP A 107 3.88 -13.58 1.41
N ILE A 108 3.36 -14.82 1.50
CA ILE A 108 1.99 -15.14 1.05
C ILE A 108 0.95 -14.32 1.81
N MET A 109 1.07 -14.22 3.14
CA MET A 109 0.18 -13.37 3.93
C MET A 109 0.27 -11.91 3.50
N SER A 110 1.46 -11.40 3.21
CA SER A 110 1.67 -10.03 2.74
C SER A 110 1.06 -9.80 1.35
N LEU A 111 1.15 -10.77 0.44
CA LEU A 111 0.42 -10.79 -0.83
C LEU A 111 -1.08 -10.72 -0.61
N CYS A 112 -1.63 -11.57 0.27
CA CYS A 112 -3.06 -11.56 0.58
C CYS A 112 -3.52 -10.24 1.20
N LEU A 113 -2.71 -9.65 2.10
CA LEU A 113 -3.00 -8.35 2.69
C LEU A 113 -2.95 -7.23 1.65
N ALA A 114 -1.97 -7.27 0.75
CA ALA A 114 -1.78 -6.26 -0.28
C ALA A 114 -2.87 -6.29 -1.36
N VAL A 115 -3.18 -7.48 -1.90
CA VAL A 115 -4.22 -7.66 -2.93
C VAL A 115 -5.62 -7.61 -2.34
N GLY A 116 -5.80 -8.14 -1.12
CA GLY A 116 -7.09 -8.17 -0.43
C GLY A 116 -7.48 -6.84 0.20
N SER A 117 -6.53 -5.95 0.47
CA SER A 117 -6.79 -4.60 0.95
C SER A 117 -5.83 -3.59 0.30
N PRO A 118 -6.15 -3.09 -0.91
CA PRO A 118 -5.38 -2.03 -1.55
C PRO A 118 -5.27 -0.77 -0.67
N ALA A 119 -6.31 -0.46 0.13
CA ALA A 119 -6.27 0.62 1.10
C ALA A 119 -5.18 0.41 2.17
N LEU A 120 -5.02 -0.79 2.72
CA LEU A 120 -3.94 -1.07 3.68
C LEU A 120 -2.57 -0.85 3.06
N LEU A 121 -2.36 -1.35 1.85
CA LEU A 121 -1.08 -1.20 1.15
C LEU A 121 -0.79 0.27 0.81
N GLY A 122 -1.79 1.00 0.32
CA GLY A 122 -1.70 2.43 0.05
C GLY A 122 -1.47 3.26 1.31
N PHE A 123 -2.08 2.87 2.43
CA PHE A 123 -1.85 3.48 3.74
C PHE A 123 -0.40 3.27 4.19
N SER A 124 0.10 2.03 4.16
CA SER A 124 1.48 1.69 4.52
C SER A 124 2.51 2.42 3.66
N LEU A 125 2.26 2.57 2.36
CA LEU A 125 3.11 3.35 1.45
C LEU A 125 3.08 4.83 1.82
N THR A 126 1.88 5.41 1.97
CA THR A 126 1.73 6.84 2.22
C THR A 126 2.30 7.24 3.57
N ILE A 127 2.07 6.44 4.61
CA ILE A 127 2.63 6.73 5.93
C ILE A 127 4.16 6.65 5.90
N THR A 128 4.72 5.71 5.14
CA THR A 128 6.18 5.62 4.93
C THR A 128 6.72 6.89 4.28
N MET A 129 6.07 7.38 3.22
CA MET A 129 6.43 8.64 2.57
C MET A 129 6.37 9.84 3.53
N LEU A 130 5.25 10.01 4.24
CA LEU A 130 5.05 11.13 5.16
C LEU A 130 6.03 11.11 6.34
N ASN A 131 6.37 9.93 6.82
CA ASN A 131 7.38 9.70 7.84
C ASN A 131 8.78 10.11 7.35
N ARG A 132 9.17 9.70 6.13
CA ARG A 132 10.44 10.12 5.50
C ARG A 132 10.50 11.64 5.35
N TYR A 133 9.43 12.25 4.84
CA TYR A 133 9.33 13.70 4.68
C TYR A 133 9.50 14.43 6.03
N TRP A 134 8.84 13.95 7.08
CA TRP A 134 8.93 14.56 8.40
C TRP A 134 10.33 14.50 9.00
N VAL A 135 11.00 13.33 8.98
CA VAL A 135 12.38 13.20 9.49
C VAL A 135 13.32 14.15 8.76
N ARG A 136 13.23 14.18 7.43
CA ARG A 136 14.01 15.10 6.59
C ARG A 136 13.76 16.55 6.98
N ARG A 137 12.51 16.96 7.15
CA ARG A 137 12.15 18.33 7.53
C ARG A 137 12.76 18.71 8.88
N GLU A 138 12.60 17.87 9.90
CA GLU A 138 13.09 18.16 11.26
C GLU A 138 14.62 18.25 11.32
N LEU A 139 15.33 17.34 10.63
CA LEU A 139 16.79 17.35 10.60
C LEU A 139 17.37 18.48 9.74
N ASN A 140 16.71 18.84 8.63
CA ASN A 140 17.10 20.01 7.84
C ASN A 140 16.90 21.33 8.60
N LEU A 141 15.82 21.44 9.39
CA LEU A 141 15.60 22.59 10.26
C LEU A 141 16.73 22.70 11.30
N LEU A 142 17.15 21.59 11.90
CA LEU A 142 18.31 21.55 12.80
C LEU A 142 19.59 22.00 12.10
N ILE A 143 19.93 21.43 10.94
CA ILE A 143 21.11 21.84 10.16
C ILE A 143 21.06 23.34 9.83
N GLY A 144 19.87 23.86 9.50
CA GLY A 144 19.62 25.26 9.20
C GLY A 144 19.85 26.20 10.38
N SER A 145 19.51 25.77 11.60
CA SER A 145 19.69 26.58 12.82
C SER A 145 21.13 26.64 13.33
N LEU A 146 22.00 25.69 12.93
CA LEU A 146 23.39 25.65 13.38
C LEU A 146 24.28 26.67 12.67
N ARG A 147 25.31 27.17 13.38
CA ARG A 147 26.38 28.01 12.80
C ARG A 147 27.17 27.26 11.73
N ARG A 148 27.83 27.99 10.83
CA ARG A 148 28.51 27.43 9.64
C ARG A 148 29.54 26.34 9.96
N GLU A 149 30.24 26.46 11.07
CA GLU A 149 31.31 25.53 11.48
C GLU A 149 30.74 24.24 12.06
N THR A 150 29.86 24.36 13.06
CA THR A 150 29.09 23.24 13.63
C THR A 150 28.32 22.50 12.55
N ARG A 151 27.69 23.24 11.63
CA ARG A 151 26.98 22.68 10.47
C ARG A 151 27.89 21.80 9.61
N LYS A 152 29.09 22.27 9.24
CA LYS A 152 30.00 21.47 8.40
C LYS A 152 30.39 20.16 9.08
N ARG A 153 30.59 20.17 10.39
CA ARG A 153 30.96 18.98 11.18
C ARG A 153 29.82 17.98 11.28
N TYR A 154 28.61 18.43 11.59
CA TYR A 154 27.48 17.54 11.89
C TYR A 154 26.59 17.18 10.69
N LYS A 155 26.66 17.94 9.59
CA LYS A 155 25.82 17.69 8.40
C LYS A 155 25.92 16.26 7.89
N ARG A 156 27.12 15.68 7.83
CA ARG A 156 27.33 14.31 7.33
C ARG A 156 26.67 13.26 8.23
N GLN A 157 26.89 13.35 9.54
CA GLN A 157 26.28 12.45 10.50
C GLN A 157 24.75 12.59 10.54
N ILE A 158 24.23 13.82 10.54
CA ILE A 158 22.78 14.07 10.54
C ILE A 158 22.13 13.53 9.27
N ASN A 159 22.76 13.75 8.10
CA ASN A 159 22.31 13.16 6.84
C ASN A 159 22.33 11.63 6.91
N ALA A 160 23.30 11.06 7.65
CA ALA A 160 23.40 9.63 7.78
C ALA A 160 22.26 9.03 8.61
N VAL A 161 22.00 9.62 9.77
CA VAL A 161 20.87 9.29 10.65
C VAL A 161 19.54 9.49 9.91
N GLN A 162 19.40 10.57 9.14
CA GLN A 162 18.21 10.83 8.33
C GLN A 162 17.92 9.67 7.37
N TYR A 163 18.95 9.22 6.64
CA TYR A 163 18.81 8.13 5.67
C TYR A 163 18.48 6.80 6.36
N PHE A 164 19.16 6.48 7.46
CA PHE A 164 18.87 5.29 8.26
C PHE A 164 17.41 5.26 8.75
N LEU A 165 16.93 6.35 9.38
CA LEU A 165 15.57 6.43 9.90
C LEU A 165 14.50 6.31 8.80
N ALA A 166 14.81 6.82 7.60
CA ALA A 166 13.95 6.71 6.43
C ALA A 166 13.80 5.25 5.96
N GLU A 167 14.90 4.51 5.91
CA GLU A 167 14.95 3.12 5.42
C GLU A 167 14.53 2.08 6.46
N ALA A 168 14.85 2.30 7.75
CA ALA A 168 14.60 1.34 8.81
C ALA A 168 13.12 1.19 9.23
N GLN A 169 12.18 1.86 8.53
CA GLN A 169 10.74 1.74 8.76
C GLN A 169 10.19 0.32 8.56
N GLN A 170 10.86 -0.48 7.72
CA GLN A 170 10.42 -1.84 7.36
C GLN A 170 10.68 -2.87 8.47
N VAL A 171 11.50 -2.53 9.46
CA VAL A 171 11.90 -3.43 10.55
C VAL A 171 11.48 -2.88 11.91
N PRO A 172 11.15 -3.75 12.87
CA PRO A 172 10.84 -3.31 14.23
C PRO A 172 12.14 -2.94 14.96
N LEU A 173 12.56 -1.69 14.83
CA LEU A 173 13.75 -1.20 15.52
C LEU A 173 13.57 -1.17 17.05
N GLN A 174 14.65 -1.51 17.74
CA GLN A 174 14.80 -1.32 19.17
C GLN A 174 16.05 -0.48 19.43
N VAL A 175 15.83 0.70 20.00
CA VAL A 175 16.88 1.63 20.40
C VAL A 175 17.16 1.44 21.89
N PRO A 176 18.41 1.65 22.35
CA PRO A 176 18.72 1.70 23.77
C PRO A 176 17.74 2.64 24.48
N SER A 177 17.12 2.15 25.57
CA SER A 177 16.17 2.94 26.35
C SER A 177 16.83 4.07 27.12
N ASP A 178 18.16 4.03 27.21
CA ASP A 178 19.00 4.98 27.90
C ASP A 178 19.51 6.06 26.95
N GLN A 179 19.28 7.33 27.33
CA GLN A 179 19.67 8.48 26.54
C GLN A 179 21.18 8.60 26.38
N ASP A 180 21.96 8.19 27.37
CA ASP A 180 23.42 8.26 27.31
C ASP A 180 23.99 7.27 26.31
N SER A 181 23.38 6.09 26.21
CA SER A 181 23.71 5.09 25.18
C SER A 181 23.38 5.57 23.77
N LEU A 182 22.24 6.25 23.59
CA LEU A 182 21.88 6.86 22.31
C LEU A 182 22.80 8.05 21.97
N ARG A 183 23.20 8.83 22.98
CA ARG A 183 24.14 9.95 22.82
C ARG A 183 25.50 9.45 22.32
N ARG A 184 26.05 8.40 22.93
CA ARG A 184 27.30 7.75 22.48
C ARG A 184 27.24 7.31 21.01
N LEU A 185 26.11 6.77 20.57
CA LEU A 185 25.92 6.37 19.17
C LEU A 185 25.92 7.56 18.18
N LEU A 186 25.54 8.74 18.67
CA LEU A 186 25.46 9.98 17.91
C LEU A 186 26.68 10.89 18.11
N GLU A 187 27.74 10.40 18.76
CA GLU A 187 28.99 11.15 18.86
C GLU A 187 29.75 11.19 17.53
N PRO A 188 30.58 12.23 17.29
CA PRO A 188 31.35 12.37 16.06
C PRO A 188 32.25 11.16 15.73
N GLN A 189 32.70 10.43 16.75
CA GLN A 189 33.56 9.24 16.58
C GLN A 189 32.86 8.14 15.79
N MET A 190 31.52 8.08 15.85
CA MET A 190 30.69 7.10 15.15
C MET A 190 30.42 7.46 13.68
N GLU A 191 30.95 8.58 13.16
CA GLU A 191 30.69 9.01 11.78
C GLU A 191 31.05 7.94 10.75
N VAL A 192 32.21 7.29 10.90
CA VAL A 192 32.68 6.24 9.97
C VAL A 192 31.73 5.04 9.96
N TRP A 193 31.25 4.64 11.15
CA TRP A 193 30.26 3.57 11.27
C TRP A 193 28.94 3.93 10.57
N TRP A 194 28.44 5.15 10.78
CA TRP A 194 27.23 5.66 10.12
C TRP A 194 27.37 5.75 8.59
N GLN A 195 28.56 6.13 8.10
CA GLN A 195 28.84 6.14 6.66
C GLN A 195 28.85 4.71 6.08
N GLY A 196 29.48 3.77 6.78
CA GLY A 196 29.47 2.35 6.38
C GLY A 196 28.05 1.78 6.35
N LEU A 197 27.25 2.08 7.37
CA LEU A 197 25.84 1.68 7.49
C LEU A 197 25.03 2.16 6.29
N ASN A 198 25.15 3.45 5.98
CA ASN A 198 24.49 4.05 4.83
C ASN A 198 24.96 3.49 3.50
N GLY A 199 26.26 3.24 3.36
CA GLY A 199 26.81 2.62 2.16
C GLY A 199 26.22 1.24 1.90
N ARG A 200 25.91 0.46 2.95
CA ARG A 200 25.20 -0.83 2.82
C ARG A 200 23.73 -0.63 2.48
N LEU A 201 23.02 0.23 3.21
CA LEU A 201 21.59 0.50 2.99
C LEU A 201 21.29 1.06 1.59
N ARG A 202 22.19 1.90 1.06
CA ARG A 202 22.08 2.42 -0.32
C ARG A 202 22.25 1.33 -1.36
N ARG A 203 23.16 0.37 -1.12
CA ARG A 203 23.38 -0.77 -2.02
C ARG A 203 22.23 -1.77 -1.98
N SER A 204 21.59 -1.93 -0.83
CA SER A 204 20.43 -2.82 -0.69
C SER A 204 19.10 -2.16 -1.03
N ARG A 205 19.04 -0.85 -1.30
CA ARG A 205 17.82 -0.15 -1.74
C ARG A 205 17.31 -0.77 -3.04
N ARG A 206 16.01 -1.07 -3.09
CA ARG A 206 15.34 -1.60 -4.27
C ARG A 206 15.33 -0.54 -5.38
N GLY A 207 16.02 -0.85 -6.47
CA GLY A 207 15.99 -0.05 -7.70
C GLY A 207 14.93 -0.51 -8.70
N VAL A 208 14.88 0.18 -9.84
CA VAL A 208 14.09 -0.25 -11.00
C VAL A 208 14.76 -1.47 -11.62
N THR A 209 14.09 -2.63 -11.61
CA THR A 209 14.58 -3.85 -12.24
C THR A 209 14.04 -3.99 -13.67
N ALA A 210 14.77 -4.68 -14.55
CA ALA A 210 14.29 -4.97 -15.90
C ALA A 210 12.98 -5.79 -15.89
N SER A 211 12.85 -6.71 -14.92
CA SER A 211 11.63 -7.50 -14.71
C SER A 211 10.42 -6.62 -14.35
N LEU A 212 10.60 -5.65 -13.45
CA LEU A 212 9.56 -4.68 -13.12
C LEU A 212 9.11 -3.91 -14.35
N VAL A 213 10.06 -3.38 -15.14
CA VAL A 213 9.75 -2.62 -16.36
C VAL A 213 9.01 -3.49 -17.37
N ALA A 214 9.47 -4.72 -17.61
CA ALA A 214 8.84 -5.63 -18.55
C ALA A 214 7.40 -5.99 -18.15
N GLN A 215 7.15 -6.29 -16.86
CA GLN A 215 5.82 -6.63 -16.37
C GLN A 215 4.88 -5.41 -16.36
N ALA A 216 5.37 -4.23 -15.98
CA ALA A 216 4.59 -2.99 -16.04
C ALA A 216 4.23 -2.62 -17.49
N LEU A 217 5.18 -2.69 -18.42
CA LEU A 217 4.92 -2.46 -19.84
C LEU A 217 3.93 -3.48 -20.39
N SER A 218 4.08 -4.77 -20.06
CA SER A 218 3.15 -5.81 -20.47
C SER A 218 1.71 -5.52 -20.02
N ALA A 219 1.51 -5.15 -18.76
CA ALA A 219 0.19 -4.81 -18.24
C ALA A 219 -0.38 -3.54 -18.88
N VAL A 220 0.43 -2.49 -19.08
CA VAL A 220 0.00 -1.25 -19.73
C VAL A 220 -0.37 -1.49 -21.18
N ILE A 221 0.43 -2.26 -21.93
CA ILE A 221 0.17 -2.60 -23.33
C ILE A 221 -1.11 -3.44 -23.44
N ALA A 222 -1.25 -4.48 -22.61
CA ALA A 222 -2.42 -5.34 -22.59
C ALA A 222 -3.70 -4.53 -22.28
N TYR A 223 -3.66 -3.67 -21.25
CA TYR A 223 -4.78 -2.80 -20.91
C TYR A 223 -5.10 -1.80 -22.03
N THR A 224 -4.08 -1.21 -22.66
CA THR A 224 -4.28 -0.28 -23.79
C THR A 224 -4.94 -0.98 -24.97
N PHE A 225 -4.50 -2.17 -25.34
CA PHE A 225 -5.16 -2.95 -26.39
C PHE A 225 -6.58 -3.35 -26.01
N THR A 226 -6.83 -3.67 -24.74
CA THR A 226 -8.19 -3.93 -24.23
C THR A 226 -9.09 -2.73 -24.49
N VAL A 227 -8.65 -1.54 -24.07
CA VAL A 227 -9.40 -0.29 -24.26
C VAL A 227 -9.64 -0.02 -25.76
N ILE A 228 -8.60 -0.16 -26.59
CA ILE A 228 -8.70 0.06 -28.04
C ILE A 228 -9.70 -0.92 -28.67
N ALA A 229 -9.59 -2.22 -28.34
CA ALA A 229 -10.48 -3.25 -28.87
C ALA A 229 -11.93 -2.92 -28.57
N SER A 230 -12.25 -2.53 -27.33
CA SER A 230 -13.62 -2.22 -26.93
C SER A 230 -14.22 -0.98 -27.61
N PHE A 231 -13.40 -0.07 -28.17
CA PHE A 231 -13.86 1.09 -28.92
C PHE A 231 -13.81 0.92 -30.45
N LEU A 232 -12.86 0.14 -30.99
CA LEU A 232 -12.59 0.09 -32.43
C LEU A 232 -13.17 -1.13 -33.16
N THR A 233 -13.30 -2.29 -32.54
CA THR A 233 -13.87 -3.44 -33.26
C THR A 233 -15.37 -3.23 -33.44
N SER A 234 -15.93 -3.62 -34.60
CA SER A 234 -17.36 -3.87 -34.72
C SER A 234 -17.64 -5.09 -33.85
N ILE A 235 -17.91 -4.82 -32.58
CA ILE A 235 -18.04 -5.85 -31.57
C ILE A 235 -19.34 -6.58 -31.88
N ASP A 236 -19.28 -7.88 -32.17
CA ASP A 236 -20.46 -8.72 -32.44
C ASP A 236 -21.04 -9.36 -31.14
N SER A 237 -20.47 -9.05 -29.95
CA SER A 237 -20.89 -9.60 -28.64
C SER A 237 -20.64 -8.65 -27.45
N LEU A 238 -21.34 -8.78 -26.33
CA LEU A 238 -21.17 -7.86 -25.19
C LEU A 238 -19.84 -8.04 -24.41
N ASP A 239 -19.03 -9.06 -24.73
CA ASP A 239 -17.87 -9.51 -23.95
C ASP A 239 -16.73 -8.47 -23.79
N PRO A 240 -16.28 -7.76 -24.85
CA PRO A 240 -15.14 -6.84 -24.75
C PRO A 240 -15.38 -5.64 -23.82
N VAL A 241 -16.65 -5.34 -23.54
CA VAL A 241 -17.05 -4.28 -22.62
C VAL A 241 -16.81 -4.71 -21.17
N MET A 242 -17.10 -5.98 -20.89
CA MET A 242 -17.03 -6.57 -19.58
C MET A 242 -15.57 -6.69 -19.13
N GLU A 243 -14.69 -7.00 -20.07
CA GLU A 243 -13.24 -7.14 -19.88
C GLU A 243 -12.57 -5.82 -19.45
N ILE A 244 -12.96 -4.66 -19.99
CA ILE A 244 -12.40 -3.37 -19.54
C ILE A 244 -12.74 -3.11 -18.08
N THR A 245 -13.96 -3.41 -17.65
CA THR A 245 -14.39 -3.13 -16.26
C THR A 245 -13.58 -3.95 -15.26
N ALA A 246 -13.31 -5.23 -15.59
CA ALA A 246 -12.46 -6.11 -14.80
C ALA A 246 -11.01 -5.64 -14.81
N GLY A 247 -10.44 -5.28 -15.97
CA GLY A 247 -9.08 -4.76 -16.08
C GLY A 247 -8.87 -3.45 -15.30
N THR A 248 -9.87 -2.55 -15.33
CA THR A 248 -9.85 -1.28 -14.60
C THR A 248 -9.71 -1.50 -13.08
N LEU A 249 -10.20 -2.62 -12.56
CA LEU A 249 -10.17 -2.94 -11.14
C LEU A 249 -8.75 -3.14 -10.62
N TRP A 250 -7.82 -3.53 -11.49
CA TRP A 250 -6.41 -3.81 -11.14
C TRP A 250 -5.49 -2.61 -11.34
N VAL A 251 -5.96 -1.53 -11.96
CA VAL A 251 -5.14 -0.36 -12.33
C VAL A 251 -4.47 0.32 -11.12
N TRP A 252 -5.03 0.18 -9.91
CA TRP A 252 -4.41 0.70 -8.68
C TRP A 252 -3.03 0.11 -8.39
N LEU A 253 -2.67 -1.07 -8.93
CA LEU A 253 -1.34 -1.66 -8.78
C LEU A 253 -0.25 -0.73 -9.31
N ILE A 254 -0.51 -0.01 -10.41
CA ILE A 254 0.47 0.86 -11.07
C ILE A 254 0.96 1.98 -10.12
N PRO A 255 0.09 2.88 -9.60
CA PRO A 255 0.55 3.94 -8.72
C PRO A 255 1.17 3.42 -7.42
N VAL A 256 0.73 2.26 -6.91
CA VAL A 256 1.28 1.68 -5.67
C VAL A 256 2.67 1.09 -5.89
N ILE A 257 2.88 0.32 -6.96
CA ILE A 257 4.20 -0.25 -7.30
C ILE A 257 5.18 0.89 -7.62
N CYS A 258 4.78 1.85 -8.46
CA CYS A 258 5.59 3.04 -8.73
C CYS A 258 5.90 3.81 -7.44
N GLY A 259 4.90 3.97 -6.56
CA GLY A 259 5.08 4.62 -5.27
C GLY A 259 6.13 3.94 -4.38
N TRP A 260 6.12 2.62 -4.26
CA TRP A 260 7.14 1.90 -3.48
C TRP A 260 8.55 2.03 -4.07
N VAL A 261 8.67 2.06 -5.40
CA VAL A 261 9.95 2.30 -6.07
C VAL A 261 10.44 3.73 -5.85
N ILE A 262 9.55 4.71 -5.94
CA ILE A 262 9.85 6.14 -5.78
C ILE A 262 10.18 6.49 -4.32
N VAL A 263 9.38 6.00 -3.37
CA VAL A 263 9.58 6.22 -1.94
C VAL A 263 10.83 5.47 -1.50
N GLY A 264 11.02 4.23 -1.95
CA GLY A 264 12.15 3.36 -1.64
C GLY A 264 11.80 2.31 -0.60
N THR A 265 12.18 1.07 -0.89
CA THR A 265 12.19 -0.08 0.02
C THR A 265 13.56 -0.72 -0.01
N GLN A 266 13.90 -1.55 0.98
CA GLN A 266 15.05 -2.43 0.84
C GLN A 266 14.74 -3.55 -0.16
N SER A 267 15.75 -4.26 -0.64
CA SER A 267 15.56 -5.38 -1.60
C SER A 267 15.53 -6.74 -0.92
N THR A 268 16.03 -6.82 0.32
CA THR A 268 16.07 -8.06 1.11
C THR A 268 15.56 -7.82 2.53
N HIS A 269 14.98 -8.85 3.13
CA HIS A 269 14.41 -8.81 4.48
C HIS A 269 15.46 -8.60 5.58
N ASP A 270 16.71 -8.99 5.32
CA ASP A 270 17.84 -8.83 6.25
C ASP A 270 18.71 -7.62 5.94
N ALA A 271 18.41 -6.84 4.89
CA ALA A 271 19.22 -5.68 4.48
C ALA A 271 19.56 -4.74 5.64
N VAL A 272 18.57 -4.39 6.46
CA VAL A 272 18.76 -3.49 7.61
C VAL A 272 19.55 -4.20 8.72
N GLU A 273 19.31 -5.49 8.94
CA GLU A 273 20.01 -6.28 9.95
C GLU A 273 21.50 -6.47 9.60
N ASP A 274 21.77 -6.82 8.35
CA ASP A 274 23.11 -6.96 7.78
C ASP A 274 23.85 -5.63 7.74
N ALA A 275 23.13 -4.52 7.56
CA ALA A 275 23.69 -3.19 7.68
C ALA A 275 24.10 -2.88 9.14
N LEU A 276 23.28 -3.27 10.12
CA LEU A 276 23.57 -3.05 11.55
C LEU A 276 24.74 -3.90 12.07
N ARG A 277 25.04 -5.05 11.45
CA ARG A 277 26.16 -5.94 11.81
C ARG A 277 27.54 -5.45 11.36
N ILE A 278 27.70 -4.17 10.99
CA ILE A 278 29.02 -3.61 10.68
C ILE A 278 29.88 -3.60 11.95
N LYS A 279 31.04 -4.26 11.91
CA LYS A 279 32.02 -4.26 12.99
C LYS A 279 32.50 -2.82 13.29
N HIS A 280 32.56 -2.46 14.57
CA HIS A 280 33.31 -1.29 15.02
C HIS A 280 34.78 -1.47 14.62
N PHE A 281 35.32 -0.55 13.81
CA PHE A 281 36.76 -0.41 13.69
C PHE A 281 37.23 0.42 14.87
N ASP A 282 37.56 -0.26 15.96
CA ASP A 282 38.15 0.40 17.11
C ASP A 282 39.62 0.70 16.79
N HIS A 283 39.96 1.97 16.60
CA HIS A 283 41.35 2.43 16.38
C HIS A 283 42.21 2.39 17.66
N SER A 284 41.65 1.92 18.78
CA SER A 284 42.26 1.86 20.11
C SER A 284 43.22 0.69 20.31
N ALA A 285 43.19 -0.33 19.45
CA ALA A 285 44.11 -1.44 19.53
C ALA A 285 45.44 -1.05 18.86
N GLU A 286 46.40 -0.60 19.68
CA GLU A 286 47.80 -0.59 19.29
C GLU A 286 48.17 -1.95 18.65
N PRO A 287 48.86 -1.97 17.50
CA PRO A 287 49.35 -3.22 16.94
C PRO A 287 50.48 -3.73 17.84
N GLN A 288 50.15 -4.57 18.82
CA GLN A 288 51.14 -5.45 19.41
C GLN A 288 51.52 -6.47 18.35
N GLY A 289 52.80 -6.39 17.95
CA GLY A 289 53.35 -7.10 16.82
C GLY A 289 53.34 -8.62 16.95
N ASP A 290 53.49 -9.22 15.76
CA ASP A 290 53.84 -10.61 15.46
C ASP A 290 52.94 -11.71 16.03
N SER A 291 52.03 -12.21 15.20
CA SER A 291 52.07 -13.60 14.71
C SER A 291 50.93 -13.91 13.73
N ASP A 292 51.23 -14.86 12.84
CA ASP A 292 50.46 -15.35 11.70
C ASP A 292 48.95 -15.56 11.88
N HIS A 293 48.21 -15.19 10.82
CA HIS A 293 46.95 -15.80 10.37
C HIS A 293 46.00 -16.34 11.46
N GLN A 294 45.49 -15.45 12.31
CA GLN A 294 44.26 -15.71 13.05
C GLN A 294 43.12 -14.93 12.36
N GLU A 295 42.18 -15.63 11.73
CA GLU A 295 40.89 -15.02 11.38
C GLU A 295 40.28 -14.40 12.65
N PRO A 296 39.79 -13.15 12.60
CA PRO A 296 39.30 -12.48 13.79
C PRO A 296 38.09 -13.23 14.36
N SER A 297 38.31 -13.83 15.54
CA SER A 297 37.29 -14.48 16.35
C SER A 297 36.11 -13.54 16.61
N PHE A 298 34.91 -14.10 16.44
CA PHE A 298 33.64 -13.41 16.51
C PHE A 298 33.14 -13.39 17.96
N ASP A 299 33.75 -12.59 18.83
CA ASP A 299 33.25 -12.39 20.18
C ASP A 299 32.25 -11.22 20.20
N GLY A 300 31.00 -11.56 19.88
CA GLY A 300 29.83 -11.24 20.71
C GLY A 300 29.50 -9.80 21.16
N GLU A 301 29.96 -8.74 20.50
CA GLU A 301 29.45 -7.39 20.82
C GLU A 301 28.18 -7.09 20.00
N GLU A 302 27.02 -7.19 20.65
CA GLU A 302 25.72 -6.87 20.06
C GLU A 302 25.72 -5.43 19.51
N SER A 303 25.29 -5.25 18.25
CA SER A 303 25.14 -3.92 17.65
C SER A 303 24.32 -3.00 18.57
N PRO A 304 24.69 -1.71 18.73
CA PRO A 304 24.02 -0.79 19.65
C PRO A 304 22.53 -0.54 19.32
N ILE A 305 22.11 -0.87 18.09
CA ILE A 305 20.71 -0.92 17.66
C ILE A 305 20.38 -2.38 17.35
N SER A 306 19.29 -2.89 17.93
CA SER A 306 18.82 -4.26 17.68
C SER A 306 17.47 -4.27 16.99
N ILE A 307 17.17 -5.38 16.30
CA ILE A 307 15.85 -5.62 15.72
C ILE A 307 15.05 -6.47 16.71
N ARG A 308 13.84 -6.03 17.01
CA ARG A 308 12.95 -6.71 17.95
C ARG A 308 12.40 -7.97 17.31
N SER A 309 12.96 -9.12 17.67
CA SER A 309 12.57 -10.42 17.12
C SER A 309 11.59 -11.20 18.00
N ASN A 310 11.56 -11.00 19.33
CA ASN A 310 10.60 -11.67 20.22
C ASN A 310 10.36 -10.92 21.56
N TRP A 311 9.09 -10.74 21.94
CA TRP A 311 8.69 -10.32 23.29
C TRP A 311 8.20 -11.52 24.09
N ASN A 312 9.11 -12.18 24.83
CA ASN A 312 8.81 -13.33 25.70
C ASN A 312 8.35 -12.90 27.11
N SER A 313 7.37 -12.00 27.21
CA SER A 313 6.65 -11.82 28.47
C SER A 313 5.31 -12.55 28.37
N ASN A 314 5.10 -13.59 29.19
CA ASN A 314 3.83 -14.34 29.29
C ASN A 314 2.60 -13.45 29.57
N HIS A 315 2.81 -12.17 29.91
CA HIS A 315 1.78 -11.19 30.21
C HIS A 315 1.26 -10.41 28.99
N SER A 316 1.87 -10.58 27.80
CA SER A 316 1.55 -9.80 26.59
C SER A 316 1.00 -10.66 25.44
N CYS A 317 0.40 -11.81 25.76
CA CYS A 317 -0.17 -12.72 24.78
C CYS A 317 -1.57 -13.20 25.17
N TRP A 318 -2.35 -13.59 24.17
CA TRP A 318 -3.65 -14.25 24.35
C TRP A 318 -3.81 -15.32 23.26
N LEU A 319 -4.15 -16.54 23.66
CA LEU A 319 -4.20 -17.72 22.79
C LEU A 319 -2.92 -17.95 21.97
N GLY A 320 -1.75 -17.68 22.55
CA GLY A 320 -0.45 -17.81 21.87
C GLY A 320 -0.13 -16.67 20.89
N VAL A 321 -1.01 -15.68 20.74
CA VAL A 321 -0.81 -14.52 19.87
C VAL A 321 -0.38 -13.31 20.71
N ASN A 322 0.73 -12.66 20.33
CA ASN A 322 1.27 -11.48 21.02
C ASN A 322 0.45 -10.21 20.71
N PHE A 323 0.26 -9.32 21.69
CA PHE A 323 -0.41 -8.03 21.48
C PHE A 323 0.26 -7.16 20.40
N ALA A 324 1.59 -7.15 20.31
CA ALA A 324 2.33 -6.42 19.27
C ALA A 324 2.07 -6.96 17.85
N GLY A 325 2.00 -8.29 17.69
CA GLY A 325 1.83 -9.03 16.42
C GLY A 325 2.43 -8.38 15.18
N ASP A 326 1.62 -7.75 14.31
CA ASP A 326 2.07 -7.16 13.03
C ASP A 326 3.19 -6.15 13.17
N GLU A 327 3.30 -5.46 14.31
CA GLU A 327 4.42 -4.56 14.57
C GLU A 327 5.77 -5.29 14.47
N LEU A 328 5.82 -6.57 14.86
CA LEU A 328 7.03 -7.41 14.86
C LEU A 328 7.38 -7.98 13.46
N GLN A 329 6.46 -7.91 12.50
CA GLN A 329 6.62 -8.61 11.21
C GLN A 329 7.41 -7.77 10.19
N LYS A 330 8.63 -8.16 9.84
CA LYS A 330 9.42 -7.46 8.81
C LYS A 330 8.59 -7.26 7.52
N GLY A 331 8.80 -6.15 6.84
CA GLY A 331 8.24 -5.90 5.51
C GLY A 331 7.37 -4.64 5.40
N PRO A 332 7.28 -4.04 4.21
CA PRO A 332 6.64 -2.73 4.00
C PRO A 332 5.13 -2.72 4.24
N VAL A 333 4.45 -3.84 3.93
CA VAL A 333 3.00 -3.99 4.16
C VAL A 333 2.67 -3.73 5.62
N TYR A 334 3.53 -4.14 6.55
CA TYR A 334 3.33 -4.01 8.00
C TYR A 334 3.72 -2.65 8.58
N ASN A 335 4.18 -1.68 7.76
CA ASN A 335 4.53 -0.34 8.25
C ASN A 335 3.36 0.37 8.92
N TYR A 336 2.11 0.06 8.54
CA TYR A 336 0.92 0.55 9.24
C TYR A 336 0.93 0.26 10.75
N ALA A 337 1.49 -0.88 11.16
CA ALA A 337 1.48 -1.35 12.54
C ALA A 337 2.49 -0.59 13.42
N ARG A 338 3.48 0.09 12.81
CA ARG A 338 4.62 0.71 13.51
C ARG A 338 4.51 2.21 13.67
N LEU A 339 3.38 2.83 13.30
CA LEU A 339 3.24 4.29 13.25
C LEU A 339 3.76 4.99 14.52
N PHE A 340 3.33 4.54 15.69
CA PHE A 340 3.67 5.17 16.96
C PHE A 340 5.07 4.79 17.46
N THR A 341 5.45 3.51 17.34
CA THR A 341 6.74 3.02 17.86
C THR A 341 7.92 3.48 17.00
N TRP A 342 7.73 3.55 15.68
CA TRP A 342 8.69 4.17 14.78
C TRP A 342 8.81 5.67 15.05
N TRP A 343 7.70 6.40 15.24
CA TRP A 343 7.77 7.83 15.57
C TRP A 343 8.54 8.08 16.86
N GLN A 344 8.27 7.31 17.92
CA GLN A 344 8.98 7.44 19.19
C GLN A 344 10.49 7.22 19.01
N THR A 345 10.86 6.20 18.23
CA THR A 345 12.24 5.88 17.87
C THR A 345 12.90 7.05 17.14
N ALA A 346 12.28 7.53 16.07
CA ALA A 346 12.81 8.63 15.28
C ALA A 346 12.88 9.94 16.09
N ASN A 347 11.90 10.20 16.95
CA ASN A 347 11.90 11.35 17.84
C ASN A 347 13.05 11.28 18.86
N ALA A 348 13.34 10.10 19.43
CA ALA A 348 14.49 9.93 20.32
C ALA A 348 15.81 10.27 19.62
N PHE A 349 16.02 9.78 18.39
CA PHE A 349 17.19 10.16 17.58
C PHE A 349 17.25 11.66 17.31
N ILE A 350 16.15 12.27 16.86
CA ILE A 350 16.09 13.70 16.54
C ILE A 350 16.36 14.56 17.78
N GLN A 351 15.75 14.26 18.93
CA GLN A 351 15.95 15.03 20.15
C GLN A 351 17.38 14.92 20.66
N THR A 352 17.96 13.73 20.66
CA THR A 352 19.36 13.53 21.06
C THR A 352 20.34 14.20 20.09
N SER A 353 20.07 14.15 18.77
CA SER A 353 20.87 14.91 17.79
C SER A 353 20.75 16.42 18.01
N LYS A 354 19.55 16.93 18.34
CA LYS A 354 19.34 18.35 18.67
C LYS A 354 20.13 18.75 19.91
N SER A 355 20.10 17.95 20.98
CA SER A 355 20.84 18.27 22.22
C SER A 355 22.35 18.30 22.00
N ILE A 356 22.91 17.29 21.32
CA ILE A 356 24.36 17.23 21.02
C ILE A 356 24.80 18.42 20.16
N ALA A 357 24.03 18.73 19.11
CA ALA A 357 24.40 19.79 18.19
C ALA A 357 24.34 21.18 18.84
N LEU A 358 23.37 21.43 19.72
CA LEU A 358 23.24 22.71 20.45
C LEU A 358 24.33 22.88 21.51
N GLU A 359 24.68 21.83 22.24
CA GLU A 359 25.75 21.84 23.23
C GLU A 359 27.09 22.23 22.59
N HIS A 360 27.42 21.61 21.45
CA HIS A 360 28.62 21.96 20.70
C HIS A 360 28.58 23.34 20.02
N ASP A 361 27.41 23.83 19.60
CA ASP A 361 27.29 25.19 19.06
C ASP A 361 27.57 26.23 20.16
N ALA A 362 27.13 25.97 21.40
CA ALA A 362 27.40 26.80 22.57
C ALA A 362 28.89 26.76 22.99
N GLU A 363 29.52 25.59 22.98
CA GLU A 363 30.98 25.47 23.23
C GLU A 363 31.79 26.23 22.16
N THR A 364 31.38 26.11 20.90
CA THR A 364 31.99 26.84 19.80
C THR A 364 31.86 28.34 20.05
N GLU A 365 30.68 28.84 20.46
CA GLU A 365 30.52 30.25 20.85
C GLU A 365 31.46 30.70 21.98
N ALA A 366 31.57 29.92 23.05
CA ALA A 366 32.44 30.24 24.19
C ALA A 366 33.91 30.33 23.77
N SER A 367 34.39 29.39 22.95
CA SER A 367 35.76 29.43 22.42
C SER A 367 36.00 30.65 21.51
N TRP A 368 35.07 30.97 20.60
CA TRP A 368 35.15 32.16 19.74
C TRP A 368 35.16 33.48 20.52
N GLN A 369 34.38 33.58 21.60
CA GLN A 369 34.36 34.76 22.47
C GLN A 369 35.68 34.89 23.25
N THR A 370 36.22 33.79 23.76
CA THR A 370 37.51 33.77 24.47
C THR A 370 38.66 34.18 23.55
N ASP A 371 38.65 33.70 22.31
CA ASP A 371 39.67 34.02 21.30
C ASP A 371 39.57 35.47 20.76
N ARG A 372 38.35 36.04 20.76
CA ARG A 372 38.15 37.48 20.51
C ARG A 372 38.63 38.34 21.68
N ILE A 373 38.41 37.93 22.92
CA ILE A 373 38.87 38.66 24.11
C ILE A 373 40.40 38.59 24.21
N SER A 374 41.02 37.45 23.90
CA SER A 374 42.48 37.29 23.87
C SER A 374 43.12 38.15 22.78
N LYS A 375 42.54 38.19 21.57
CA LYS A 375 43.01 39.06 20.47
C LYS A 375 42.77 40.55 20.72
N ARG A 376 41.81 40.92 21.57
CA ARG A 376 41.54 42.32 21.96
C ARG A 376 42.35 42.78 23.18
N LYS A 377 42.87 41.85 23.98
CA LYS A 377 43.78 42.12 25.11
C LYS A 377 45.21 41.70 24.79
N GLY A 378 45.84 42.45 23.90
CA GLY A 378 47.30 42.58 23.83
C GLY A 378 47.90 43.42 24.98
N SER A 379 47.24 43.48 26.15
CA SER A 379 47.82 44.05 27.37
C SER A 379 46.96 43.67 28.59
N GLN A 380 47.66 43.19 29.63
CA GLN A 380 47.25 42.99 31.02
C GLN A 380 46.43 41.74 31.42
N VAL A 381 47.22 40.73 31.84
CA VAL A 381 47.18 39.99 33.12
C VAL A 381 45.86 39.36 33.57
N LEU A 382 45.92 38.02 33.61
CA LEU A 382 45.43 37.07 34.62
C LEU A 382 44.24 37.50 35.49
N ASN A 383 43.14 36.74 35.41
CA ASN A 383 42.43 36.33 36.62
C ASN A 383 41.94 34.90 36.46
N MET A 384 42.29 34.10 37.47
CA MET A 384 41.84 32.74 37.72
C MET A 384 40.32 32.68 37.63
N VAL A 385 39.81 31.87 36.71
CA VAL A 385 38.46 31.31 36.84
C VAL A 385 38.64 30.00 37.60
N SER A 386 38.04 29.93 38.78
CA SER A 386 38.03 28.76 39.64
C SER A 386 37.46 27.55 38.88
N GLU A 387 38.19 26.43 38.86
CA GLU A 387 37.73 25.12 38.37
C GLU A 387 36.48 24.60 39.12
N SER A 388 36.02 25.27 40.17
CA SER A 388 34.89 24.84 41.01
C SER A 388 33.50 25.23 40.51
N GLU A 389 33.35 25.96 39.40
CA GLU A 389 32.03 26.32 38.83
C GLU A 389 31.65 25.52 37.57
N ILE A 390 32.55 24.67 37.05
CA ILE A 390 32.27 23.81 35.88
C ILE A 390 31.69 22.44 36.32
N SER A 391 31.76 22.09 37.61
CA SER A 391 31.32 20.80 38.13
C SER A 391 29.83 20.73 38.53
N GLU A 392 29.02 21.76 38.25
CA GLU A 392 27.61 21.80 38.67
C GLU A 392 26.61 21.90 37.50
N ILE A 393 26.98 21.50 36.28
CA ILE A 393 25.97 21.06 35.31
C ILE A 393 25.50 19.68 35.77
N ARG A 394 24.55 19.70 36.71
CA ARG A 394 23.69 18.58 37.06
C ARG A 394 23.33 17.83 35.78
N ILE A 395 23.78 16.60 35.68
CA ILE A 395 23.18 15.57 34.83
C ILE A 395 21.74 15.44 35.35
N ILE A 396 20.83 16.20 34.75
CA ILE A 396 19.40 16.12 34.97
C ILE A 396 19.01 14.72 34.51
N HIS A 397 18.56 13.88 35.45
CA HIS A 397 17.82 12.62 35.29
C HIS A 397 17.92 11.96 33.91
N SER A 398 18.56 10.79 33.81
CA SER A 398 18.51 10.02 32.55
C SER A 398 17.05 9.69 32.21
N GLU A 399 16.50 10.40 31.22
CA GLU A 399 15.13 10.18 30.77
C GLU A 399 15.12 8.87 29.99
N ARG A 400 14.51 7.83 30.59
CA ARG A 400 14.31 6.57 29.86
C ARG A 400 13.24 6.76 28.80
N PHE A 401 13.58 6.49 27.54
CA PHE A 401 12.60 6.49 26.46
C PHE A 401 11.67 5.29 26.60
N ALA A 402 10.38 5.56 26.82
CA ALA A 402 9.36 4.53 26.78
C ALA A 402 9.11 4.12 25.32
N THR A 403 9.30 2.84 25.01
CA THR A 403 9.06 2.28 23.66
C THR A 403 7.62 2.50 23.17
N TYR A 404 6.66 2.47 24.09
CA TYR A 404 5.25 2.75 23.83
C TYR A 404 4.82 4.01 24.58
N PRO A 405 4.91 5.20 23.94
CA PRO A 405 4.45 6.44 24.57
C PRO A 405 2.93 6.42 24.80
N ARG A 406 2.48 7.04 25.89
CA ARG A 406 1.05 7.28 26.12
C ARG A 406 0.50 8.22 25.05
N PHE A 407 -0.78 8.08 24.67
CA PHE A 407 -1.41 8.94 23.66
C PHE A 407 -1.37 10.43 24.00
N SER A 408 -1.34 10.79 25.28
CA SER A 408 -1.17 12.19 25.73
C SER A 408 0.16 12.81 25.32
N ASN A 409 1.18 11.98 25.09
CA ASN A 409 2.53 12.41 24.76
C ASN A 409 2.79 12.41 23.25
N ILE A 410 1.81 11.94 22.46
CA ILE A 410 1.93 11.87 21.01
C ILE A 410 1.47 13.21 20.41
N PRO A 411 2.33 13.91 19.64
CA PRO A 411 1.99 15.20 19.07
C PRO A 411 0.90 15.08 18.01
N PRO A 412 0.12 16.16 17.78
CA PRO A 412 -0.94 16.17 16.77
C PRO A 412 -0.45 15.87 15.35
N ASP A 413 0.81 16.19 15.05
CA ASP A 413 1.45 15.90 13.75
C ASP A 413 1.40 14.42 13.36
N VAL A 414 1.52 13.50 14.34
CA VAL A 414 1.47 12.05 14.08
C VAL A 414 0.07 11.64 13.62
N TRP A 415 -0.96 12.17 14.28
CA TRP A 415 -2.36 11.94 13.94
C TRP A 415 -2.70 12.55 12.58
N TRP A 416 -2.16 13.73 12.27
CA TRP A 416 -2.35 14.35 10.96
C TRP A 416 -1.79 13.49 9.82
N ARG A 417 -0.60 12.90 9.99
CA ARG A 417 -0.04 11.96 9.01
C ARG A 417 -0.92 10.71 8.84
N MET A 418 -1.50 10.20 9.92
CA MET A 418 -2.43 9.07 9.87
C MET A 418 -3.70 9.41 9.06
N VAL A 419 -4.28 10.60 9.28
CA VAL A 419 -5.46 11.06 8.53
C VAL A 419 -5.13 11.25 7.05
N LEU A 420 -4.01 11.91 6.74
CA LEU A 420 -3.58 12.12 5.35
C LEU A 420 -3.31 10.78 4.63
N ALA A 421 -2.64 9.84 5.30
CA ALA A 421 -2.42 8.50 4.78
C ALA A 421 -3.74 7.74 4.55
N SER A 422 -4.73 7.94 5.42
CA SER A 422 -6.08 7.35 5.28
C SER A 422 -6.83 7.90 4.07
N ILE A 423 -6.76 9.22 3.84
CA ILE A 423 -7.38 9.85 2.66
C ILE A 423 -6.75 9.28 1.38
N MET A 424 -5.41 9.27 1.29
CA MET A 424 -4.71 8.74 0.12
C MET A 424 -5.00 7.25 -0.12
N ALA A 425 -5.05 6.44 0.93
CA ALA A 425 -5.39 5.02 0.86
C ALA A 425 -6.79 4.79 0.25
N VAL A 426 -7.80 5.51 0.74
CA VAL A 426 -9.17 5.44 0.23
C VAL A 426 -9.22 5.93 -1.23
N THR A 427 -8.54 7.02 -1.56
CA THR A 427 -8.50 7.53 -2.94
C THR A 427 -7.87 6.54 -3.91
N VAL A 428 -6.77 5.88 -3.55
CA VAL A 428 -6.14 4.85 -4.40
C VAL A 428 -7.09 3.66 -4.61
N GLN A 429 -7.68 3.12 -3.54
CA GLN A 429 -8.54 1.93 -3.64
C GLN A 429 -9.83 2.23 -4.42
N TRP A 430 -10.54 3.31 -4.06
CA TRP A 430 -11.82 3.65 -4.67
C TRP A 430 -11.66 4.39 -6.01
N GLY A 431 -10.48 4.89 -6.33
CA GLY A 431 -10.18 5.46 -7.65
C GLY A 431 -10.33 4.41 -8.76
N ALA A 432 -9.72 3.24 -8.58
CA ALA A 432 -9.83 2.12 -9.53
C ALA A 432 -11.12 1.32 -9.32
N THR A 433 -11.40 0.92 -8.07
CA THR A 433 -12.59 0.09 -7.76
C THR A 433 -13.89 0.82 -8.07
N GLY A 434 -13.97 2.11 -7.72
CA GLY A 434 -15.12 2.96 -8.02
C GLY A 434 -15.32 3.17 -9.52
N ALA A 435 -14.24 3.31 -10.31
CA ALA A 435 -14.32 3.37 -11.76
C ALA A 435 -14.95 2.09 -12.33
N SER A 436 -14.45 0.91 -11.92
CA SER A 436 -15.01 -0.39 -12.34
C SER A 436 -16.48 -0.54 -11.97
N ILE A 437 -16.86 -0.16 -10.74
CA ILE A 437 -18.26 -0.18 -10.29
C ILE A 437 -19.11 0.74 -11.16
N LEU A 438 -18.70 2.00 -11.36
CA LEU A 438 -19.45 2.98 -12.15
C LEU A 438 -19.64 2.51 -13.59
N MET A 439 -18.58 1.98 -14.21
CA MET A 439 -18.66 1.45 -15.56
C MET A 439 -19.64 0.28 -15.64
N ALA A 440 -19.54 -0.70 -14.75
CA ALA A 440 -20.44 -1.86 -14.74
C ALA A 440 -21.88 -1.50 -14.34
N TYR A 441 -22.07 -0.55 -13.43
CA TYR A 441 -23.37 -0.13 -12.92
C TYR A 441 -24.16 0.70 -13.94
N LEU A 442 -23.48 1.59 -14.66
CA LEU A 442 -24.11 2.48 -15.65
C LEU A 442 -24.29 1.80 -17.01
N THR A 443 -23.69 0.62 -17.20
CA THR A 443 -23.90 -0.18 -18.40
C THR A 443 -25.30 -0.82 -18.37
N PRO A 444 -26.15 -0.64 -19.40
CA PRO A 444 -27.46 -1.26 -19.47
C PRO A 444 -27.41 -2.78 -19.25
N PRO A 445 -28.38 -3.40 -18.55
CA PRO A 445 -29.66 -2.86 -18.06
C PRO A 445 -29.59 -1.90 -16.86
N GLY A 446 -28.39 -1.57 -16.37
CA GLY A 446 -28.15 -0.53 -15.39
C GLY A 446 -28.57 -0.95 -13.98
N GLY A 447 -27.59 -1.10 -13.10
CA GLY A 447 -27.79 -1.47 -11.70
C GLY A 447 -26.69 -2.37 -11.11
N LEU A 448 -26.92 -2.85 -9.89
CA LEU A 448 -26.09 -3.88 -9.27
C LEU A 448 -26.46 -5.25 -9.86
N GLY A 449 -25.53 -5.82 -10.62
CA GLY A 449 -25.54 -7.21 -11.07
C GLY A 449 -24.37 -7.97 -10.46
N CYS A 450 -24.08 -9.17 -10.97
CA CYS A 450 -22.98 -9.99 -10.47
C CYS A 450 -21.63 -9.26 -10.52
N ARG A 451 -21.33 -8.56 -11.62
CA ARG A 451 -20.05 -7.84 -11.78
C ARG A 451 -19.94 -6.62 -10.88
N SER A 452 -20.84 -5.65 -11.04
CA SER A 452 -20.83 -4.42 -10.24
C SER A 452 -20.98 -4.72 -8.75
N GLY A 453 -21.74 -5.75 -8.37
CA GLY A 453 -21.84 -6.27 -7.02
C GLY A 453 -20.53 -6.90 -6.51
N SER A 454 -19.88 -7.75 -7.30
CA SER A 454 -18.57 -8.35 -6.96
C SER A 454 -17.49 -7.29 -6.75
N TYR A 455 -17.43 -6.26 -7.60
CA TYR A 455 -16.49 -5.15 -7.46
C TYR A 455 -16.79 -4.31 -6.21
N ALA A 456 -18.07 -4.07 -5.92
CA ALA A 456 -18.49 -3.38 -4.70
C ALA A 456 -18.12 -4.17 -3.43
N LEU A 457 -18.35 -5.48 -3.42
CA LEU A 457 -17.92 -6.38 -2.34
C LEU A 457 -16.40 -6.30 -2.14
N TYR A 458 -15.63 -6.33 -3.24
CA TYR A 458 -14.18 -6.21 -3.17
C TYR A 458 -13.72 -4.90 -2.51
N GLY A 459 -14.28 -3.76 -2.92
CA GLY A 459 -13.96 -2.46 -2.33
C GLY A 459 -14.38 -2.33 -0.86
N ILE A 460 -15.57 -2.86 -0.51
CA ILE A 460 -16.09 -2.81 0.86
C ILE A 460 -15.24 -3.67 1.79
N PHE A 461 -15.00 -4.94 1.45
CA PHE A 461 -14.19 -5.84 2.29
C PHE A 461 -12.74 -5.40 2.38
N GLY A 462 -12.16 -4.83 1.31
CA GLY A 462 -10.83 -4.21 1.37
C GLY A 462 -10.77 -3.05 2.36
N THR A 463 -11.81 -2.19 2.38
CA THR A 463 -11.93 -1.09 3.34
C THR A 463 -12.11 -1.59 4.78
N ILE A 464 -12.99 -2.57 4.99
CA ILE A 464 -13.25 -3.16 6.32
C ILE A 464 -11.98 -3.79 6.90
N SER A 465 -11.25 -4.55 6.08
CA SER A 465 -9.97 -5.13 6.49
C SER A 465 -8.97 -4.05 6.93
N TRP A 466 -8.81 -2.99 6.14
CA TRP A 466 -7.93 -1.87 6.48
C TRP A 466 -8.33 -1.18 7.78
N VAL A 467 -9.61 -0.82 7.96
CA VAL A 467 -10.10 -0.18 9.20
C VAL A 467 -9.90 -1.10 10.40
N ALA A 468 -10.20 -2.40 10.26
CA ALA A 468 -10.00 -3.38 11.31
C ALA A 468 -8.51 -3.46 11.74
N LEU A 469 -7.60 -3.51 10.78
CA LEU A 469 -6.16 -3.55 11.06
C LEU A 469 -5.63 -2.24 11.66
N LEU A 470 -6.11 -1.09 11.18
CA LEU A 470 -5.73 0.22 11.72
C LEU A 470 -6.20 0.40 13.17
N VAL A 471 -7.46 0.06 13.45
CA VAL A 471 -8.00 0.09 14.81
C VAL A 471 -7.29 -0.93 15.70
N SER A 472 -6.94 -2.11 15.18
CA SER A 472 -6.14 -3.08 15.91
C SER A 472 -4.78 -2.51 16.30
N MET A 473 -4.09 -1.79 15.42
CA MET A 473 -2.80 -1.17 15.73
C MET A 473 -2.93 -0.18 16.88
N VAL A 474 -3.97 0.67 16.87
CA VAL A 474 -4.23 1.63 17.96
C VAL A 474 -4.52 0.90 19.28
N LEU A 475 -5.32 -0.16 19.26
CA LEU A 475 -5.65 -0.96 20.45
C LEU A 475 -4.42 -1.73 20.98
N SER A 476 -3.60 -2.30 20.09
CA SER A 476 -2.33 -2.93 20.43
C SER A 476 -1.38 -1.95 21.12
N HIS A 477 -1.22 -0.74 20.56
CA HIS A 477 -0.42 0.32 21.16
C HIS A 477 -0.96 0.72 22.54
N ALA A 478 -2.28 0.88 22.67
CA ALA A 478 -2.93 1.22 23.94
C ALA A 478 -2.73 0.14 25.02
N ALA A 479 -2.74 -1.14 24.64
CA ALA A 479 -2.48 -2.26 25.53
C ALA A 479 -1.03 -2.28 26.00
N MET A 480 -0.07 -2.05 25.09
CA MET A 480 1.37 -2.07 25.37
C MET A 480 1.87 -0.82 26.11
N ALA A 481 1.21 0.33 25.97
CA ALA A 481 1.56 1.57 26.64
C ALA A 481 1.14 1.61 28.14
N ARG A 482 0.31 0.66 28.59
CA ARG A 482 -0.10 0.57 29.99
C ARG A 482 0.93 -0.23 30.80
N PRO A 483 1.23 0.17 32.05
CA PRO A 483 2.11 -0.60 32.91
C PRO A 483 1.54 -2.01 33.11
N ALA A 484 2.43 -3.00 33.23
CA ALA A 484 2.11 -4.42 33.38
C ALA A 484 1.30 -4.66 34.68
N SER A 485 -0.01 -4.43 34.61
CA SER A 485 -0.97 -4.81 35.64
C SER A 485 -1.53 -6.20 35.28
N PRO A 486 -1.65 -7.13 36.23
CA PRO A 486 -2.15 -8.48 35.98
C PRO A 486 -3.59 -8.54 35.42
N TYR A 487 -4.37 -7.46 35.49
CA TYR A 487 -5.78 -7.44 35.06
C TYR A 487 -6.15 -6.31 34.08
N GLY A 488 -5.30 -5.29 33.89
CA GLY A 488 -5.66 -4.03 33.21
C GLY A 488 -5.60 -3.99 31.66
N PRO A 489 -4.57 -4.54 30.99
CA PRO A 489 -4.42 -4.42 29.53
C PRO A 489 -5.04 -5.58 28.73
N ALA A 490 -5.60 -6.60 29.39
CA ALA A 490 -6.05 -7.82 28.74
C ALA A 490 -7.22 -7.60 27.76
N LEU A 491 -8.20 -6.74 28.08
CA LEU A 491 -9.35 -6.52 27.19
C LEU A 491 -8.94 -5.82 25.88
N LEU A 492 -8.17 -4.74 25.97
CA LEU A 492 -7.68 -4.01 24.79
C LEU A 492 -6.79 -4.90 23.93
N GLY A 493 -5.87 -5.65 24.55
CA GLY A 493 -5.01 -6.61 23.84
C GLY A 493 -5.80 -7.73 23.16
N ARG A 494 -6.84 -8.26 23.81
CA ARG A 494 -7.77 -9.25 23.21
C ARG A 494 -8.54 -8.69 22.03
N MET A 495 -9.12 -7.49 22.18
CA MET A 495 -9.84 -6.82 21.10
C MET A 495 -8.92 -6.53 19.91
N ALA A 496 -7.68 -6.09 20.16
CA ALA A 496 -6.68 -5.91 19.13
C ALA A 496 -6.42 -7.22 18.37
N ILE A 497 -6.17 -8.32 19.09
CA ILE A 497 -5.95 -9.63 18.45
C ILE A 497 -7.16 -10.06 17.61
N MET A 498 -8.37 -9.97 18.15
CA MET A 498 -9.59 -10.34 17.41
C MET A 498 -9.75 -9.53 16.13
N LEU A 499 -9.57 -8.21 16.22
CA LEU A 499 -9.76 -7.32 15.09
C LEU A 499 -8.66 -7.49 14.04
N ARG A 500 -7.42 -7.75 14.45
CA ARG A 500 -6.34 -8.12 13.53
C ARG A 500 -6.59 -9.45 12.84
N CYS A 501 -6.92 -10.51 13.60
CA CYS A 501 -7.18 -11.82 13.02
C CYS A 501 -8.38 -11.77 12.07
N GLY A 502 -9.45 -11.06 12.44
CA GLY A 502 -10.60 -10.81 11.58
C GLY A 502 -10.23 -10.00 10.34
N GLY A 503 -9.49 -8.91 10.49
CA GLY A 503 -9.03 -8.07 9.37
C GLY A 503 -8.16 -8.84 8.37
N ARG A 504 -7.24 -9.68 8.85
CA ARG A 504 -6.43 -10.59 8.03
C ARG A 504 -7.29 -11.63 7.30
N ALA A 505 -8.24 -12.26 8.00
CA ALA A 505 -9.14 -13.22 7.40
C ALA A 505 -9.98 -12.60 6.29
N VAL A 506 -10.54 -11.40 6.52
CA VAL A 506 -11.28 -10.63 5.51
C VAL A 506 -10.38 -10.31 4.31
N ALA A 507 -9.13 -9.88 4.52
CA ALA A 507 -8.21 -9.63 3.41
C ALA A 507 -7.93 -10.90 2.58
N VAL A 508 -7.65 -12.03 3.24
CA VAL A 508 -7.40 -13.31 2.54
C VAL A 508 -8.63 -13.72 1.73
N MET A 509 -9.83 -13.66 2.33
CA MET A 509 -11.08 -13.94 1.62
C MET A 509 -11.31 -12.98 0.45
N ASN A 510 -10.98 -11.70 0.63
CA ASN A 510 -11.18 -10.68 -0.40
C ASN A 510 -10.18 -10.81 -1.56
N ALA A 511 -8.93 -11.19 -1.27
CA ALA A 511 -7.93 -11.50 -2.29
C ALA A 511 -8.35 -12.74 -3.11
N ALA A 512 -8.84 -13.78 -2.44
CA ALA A 512 -9.40 -14.96 -3.11
C ALA A 512 -10.63 -14.59 -3.95
N TRP A 513 -11.52 -13.77 -3.40
CA TRP A 513 -12.71 -13.28 -4.10
C TRP A 513 -12.37 -12.56 -5.40
N LEU A 514 -11.36 -11.66 -5.39
CA LEU A 514 -10.93 -10.94 -6.58
C LEU A 514 -10.50 -11.89 -7.72
N VAL A 515 -9.74 -12.94 -7.39
CA VAL A 515 -9.30 -13.94 -8.38
C VAL A 515 -10.47 -14.80 -8.84
N VAL A 516 -11.27 -15.31 -7.90
CA VAL A 516 -12.40 -16.20 -8.18
C VAL A 516 -13.50 -15.48 -8.97
N SER A 517 -13.83 -14.23 -8.65
CA SER A 517 -14.80 -13.44 -9.40
C SER A 517 -14.34 -13.21 -10.84
N THR A 518 -13.04 -12.91 -11.03
CA THR A 518 -12.47 -12.78 -12.38
C THR A 518 -12.51 -14.11 -13.14
N LEU A 519 -12.29 -15.25 -12.48
CA LEU A 519 -12.44 -16.56 -13.11
C LEU A 519 -13.90 -16.86 -13.46
N PHE A 520 -14.85 -16.55 -12.59
CA PHE A 520 -16.29 -16.71 -12.84
C PHE A 520 -16.77 -15.89 -14.04
N GLU A 521 -16.23 -14.70 -14.24
CA GLU A 521 -16.48 -13.89 -15.43
C GLU A 521 -15.97 -14.58 -16.70
N ASN A 522 -14.75 -15.14 -16.67
CA ASN A 522 -14.11 -15.73 -17.85
C ASN A 522 -14.64 -17.12 -18.24
N ILE A 523 -15.23 -17.87 -17.30
CA ILE A 523 -15.86 -19.17 -17.59
C ILE A 523 -17.34 -19.05 -17.96
N GLY A 524 -17.89 -17.83 -17.99
CA GLY A 524 -19.31 -17.59 -18.29
C GLY A 524 -20.26 -17.92 -17.13
N LEU A 525 -19.78 -18.02 -15.89
CA LEU A 525 -20.66 -18.26 -14.73
C LEU A 525 -21.60 -17.06 -14.50
N TYR A 526 -21.18 -15.87 -14.91
CA TYR A 526 -22.02 -14.68 -14.90
C TYR A 526 -22.98 -14.58 -16.09
N ASP A 527 -22.97 -15.56 -16.99
CA ASP A 527 -23.89 -15.63 -18.13
C ASP A 527 -25.19 -16.34 -17.75
N SER A 528 -25.97 -15.66 -16.92
CA SER A 528 -27.29 -16.12 -16.49
C SER A 528 -28.30 -14.98 -16.48
N CYS A 529 -29.59 -15.32 -16.58
CA CYS A 529 -30.69 -14.37 -16.40
C CYS A 529 -30.53 -13.55 -15.11
N TRP A 530 -30.04 -14.17 -14.03
CA TRP A 530 -29.87 -13.51 -12.73
C TRP A 530 -28.78 -12.43 -12.76
N CYS A 531 -27.63 -12.75 -13.37
CA CYS A 531 -26.49 -11.85 -13.44
C CYS A 531 -26.70 -10.73 -14.47
N HIS A 532 -27.14 -11.08 -15.67
CA HIS A 532 -27.43 -10.11 -16.74
C HIS A 532 -28.62 -9.22 -16.38
N GLY A 533 -29.62 -9.76 -15.67
CA GLY A 533 -30.85 -9.05 -15.33
C GLY A 533 -30.72 -8.00 -14.22
N VAL A 534 -29.55 -7.85 -13.60
CA VAL A 534 -29.31 -7.01 -12.40
C VAL A 534 -30.33 -7.25 -11.27
N VAL A 535 -30.64 -8.54 -11.02
CA VAL A 535 -31.64 -8.98 -10.03
C VAL A 535 -31.29 -8.51 -8.61
N LEU A 536 -30.00 -8.39 -8.27
CA LEU A 536 -29.54 -7.93 -6.95
C LEU A 536 -30.14 -6.57 -6.56
N GLN A 537 -30.34 -5.66 -7.51
CA GLN A 537 -30.97 -4.37 -7.24
C GLN A 537 -32.44 -4.31 -7.65
N ARG A 538 -32.80 -4.88 -8.81
CA ARG A 538 -34.14 -4.70 -9.40
C ARG A 538 -35.15 -5.74 -8.97
N GLY A 539 -34.73 -6.85 -8.35
CA GLY A 539 -35.61 -7.93 -7.89
C GLY A 539 -36.49 -8.44 -9.04
N GLY A 540 -37.80 -8.50 -8.82
CA GLY A 540 -38.77 -8.94 -9.84
C GLY A 540 -38.90 -8.01 -11.06
N ASN A 541 -38.42 -6.77 -10.99
CA ASN A 541 -38.42 -5.82 -12.12
C ASN A 541 -37.10 -5.86 -12.92
N ALA A 542 -36.31 -6.91 -12.72
CA ALA A 542 -35.11 -7.20 -13.49
C ALA A 542 -35.46 -7.54 -14.94
N TRP A 543 -34.53 -7.26 -15.84
CA TRP A 543 -34.71 -7.51 -17.28
C TRP A 543 -33.34 -7.63 -17.95
N VAL A 544 -33.27 -8.39 -19.04
CA VAL A 544 -32.03 -8.69 -19.78
C VAL A 544 -32.08 -8.09 -21.18
N ILE A 545 -30.94 -7.69 -21.71
CA ILE A 545 -30.84 -7.14 -23.08
C ILE A 545 -30.80 -8.28 -24.08
N LEU A 546 -31.63 -8.20 -25.13
CA LEU A 546 -31.69 -9.23 -26.17
C LEU A 546 -31.84 -8.67 -27.59
N PHE A 547 -32.47 -7.50 -27.75
CA PHE A 547 -32.92 -7.00 -29.06
C PHE A 547 -32.24 -5.71 -29.51
N ARG A 548 -31.01 -5.47 -29.06
CA ARG A 548 -30.24 -4.25 -29.38
C ARG A 548 -28.95 -4.56 -30.08
N THR A 549 -28.62 -3.74 -31.07
CA THR A 549 -27.33 -3.82 -31.75
C THR A 549 -26.21 -3.33 -30.85
N VAL A 550 -24.99 -3.77 -31.13
CA VAL A 550 -23.83 -3.37 -30.34
C VAL A 550 -23.50 -1.89 -30.49
N GLU A 551 -23.82 -1.26 -31.63
CA GLU A 551 -23.64 0.19 -31.82
C GLU A 551 -24.63 1.01 -30.98
N GLU A 552 -25.89 0.56 -30.88
CA GLU A 552 -26.89 1.20 -30.01
C GLU A 552 -26.51 1.06 -28.53
N PHE A 553 -26.00 -0.12 -28.14
CA PHE A 553 -25.49 -0.35 -26.79
C PHE A 553 -24.27 0.52 -26.47
N ARG A 554 -23.30 0.60 -27.39
CA ARG A 554 -22.11 1.45 -27.28
C ARG A 554 -22.48 2.92 -27.17
N HIS A 555 -23.43 3.39 -27.97
CA HIS A 555 -23.89 4.77 -27.93
C HIS A 555 -24.42 5.16 -26.54
N GLU A 556 -25.10 4.22 -25.88
CA GLU A 556 -25.67 4.44 -24.55
C GLU A 556 -24.63 4.37 -23.43
N ALA A 557 -23.61 3.52 -23.60
CA ALA A 557 -22.50 3.43 -22.66
C ALA A 557 -21.35 4.42 -22.92
N LYS A 558 -21.44 5.20 -24.01
CA LYS A 558 -20.41 6.12 -24.53
C LYS A 558 -19.87 7.12 -23.51
N ASN A 559 -20.65 7.47 -22.50
CA ASN A 559 -20.22 8.41 -21.45
C ASN A 559 -19.59 7.70 -20.25
N ALA A 560 -20.09 6.52 -19.89
CA ALA A 560 -19.68 5.82 -18.68
C ALA A 560 -18.27 5.23 -18.81
N TRP A 561 -17.93 4.59 -19.94
CA TRP A 561 -16.64 3.93 -20.08
C TRP A 561 -15.46 4.90 -20.20
N PRO A 562 -15.48 5.91 -21.10
CA PRO A 562 -14.40 6.89 -21.13
C PRO A 562 -14.29 7.66 -19.82
N GLY A 563 -15.43 7.96 -19.17
CA GLY A 563 -15.45 8.62 -17.86
C GLY A 563 -14.77 7.80 -16.76
N GLY A 564 -15.08 6.51 -16.66
CA GLY A 564 -14.45 5.60 -15.70
C GLY A 564 -12.96 5.42 -15.95
N ILE A 565 -12.56 5.21 -17.21
CA ILE A 565 -11.15 5.10 -17.60
C ILE A 565 -10.40 6.41 -17.29
N ALA A 566 -10.94 7.56 -17.68
CA ALA A 566 -10.32 8.85 -17.40
C ALA A 566 -10.18 9.09 -15.89
N PHE A 567 -11.21 8.77 -15.11
CA PHE A 567 -11.17 8.89 -13.65
C PHE A 567 -10.06 8.04 -13.03
N THR A 568 -9.96 6.75 -13.37
CA THR A 568 -8.88 5.90 -12.81
C THR A 568 -7.50 6.38 -13.24
N MET A 569 -7.34 6.85 -14.48
CA MET A 569 -6.04 7.32 -14.99
C MET A 569 -5.63 8.61 -14.30
N ILE A 570 -6.55 9.55 -14.11
CA ILE A 570 -6.30 10.80 -13.37
C ILE A 570 -5.88 10.49 -11.93
N VAL A 571 -6.60 9.60 -11.24
CA VAL A 571 -6.25 9.22 -9.86
C VAL A 571 -4.88 8.55 -9.82
N SER A 572 -4.59 7.61 -10.72
CA SER A 572 -3.28 6.94 -10.77
C SER A 572 -2.13 7.92 -11.04
N THR A 573 -2.27 8.80 -12.03
CA THR A 573 -1.25 9.81 -12.34
C THR A 573 -1.06 10.78 -11.18
N LEU A 574 -2.14 11.27 -10.57
CA LEU A 574 -2.08 12.16 -9.42
C LEU A 574 -1.31 11.50 -8.26
N MET A 575 -1.59 10.23 -7.97
CA MET A 575 -0.91 9.50 -6.88
C MET A 575 0.58 9.32 -7.13
N ILE A 576 0.97 8.97 -8.37
CA ILE A 576 2.39 8.90 -8.75
C ILE A 576 3.07 10.25 -8.55
N VAL A 577 2.43 11.35 -8.97
CA VAL A 577 2.95 12.71 -8.78
C VAL A 577 3.08 13.03 -7.29
N VAL A 578 2.09 12.71 -6.46
CA VAL A 578 2.18 12.92 -5.01
C VAL A 578 3.35 12.14 -4.41
N PHE A 579 3.53 10.88 -4.77
CA PHE A 579 4.67 10.07 -4.29
C PHE A 579 6.02 10.65 -4.75
N ALA A 580 6.11 11.12 -5.99
CA ALA A 580 7.32 11.76 -6.52
C ALA A 580 7.64 13.10 -5.84
N LEU A 581 6.62 13.92 -5.56
CA LEU A 581 6.81 15.17 -4.83
C LEU A 581 7.17 14.94 -3.36
N GLY A 582 6.59 13.92 -2.73
CA GLY A 582 6.92 13.54 -1.36
C GLY A 582 8.32 12.96 -1.21
N SER A 583 8.88 12.36 -2.26
CA SER A 583 10.25 11.81 -2.26
C SER A 583 11.33 12.81 -2.72
N LYS A 584 10.98 13.84 -3.54
CA LYS A 584 11.89 14.89 -4.05
C LYS A 584 12.77 15.45 -2.92
N GLY A 585 14.06 15.09 -2.98
CA GLY A 585 15.06 15.39 -1.95
C GLY A 585 15.93 14.18 -1.56
N ASP A 586 15.57 12.96 -1.96
CA ASP A 586 16.50 11.81 -1.94
C ASP A 586 17.55 11.89 -3.07
N SER A 587 17.24 12.64 -4.14
CA SER A 587 18.04 12.77 -5.37
C SER A 587 18.85 14.07 -5.46
N SER A 588 18.87 14.92 -4.44
CA SER A 588 19.70 16.14 -4.43
C SER A 588 20.88 16.03 -3.46
N SER A 589 21.03 14.89 -2.79
CA SER A 589 22.28 14.52 -2.10
C SER A 589 23.05 13.46 -2.90
N SER A 590 22.61 13.12 -4.11
CA SER A 590 23.16 12.01 -4.90
C SER A 590 24.38 12.39 -5.72
N ASP A 591 24.55 13.66 -6.13
CA ASP A 591 25.57 13.98 -7.14
C ASP A 591 26.60 15.06 -6.74
N ASP A 592 26.37 15.86 -5.67
CA ASP A 592 27.21 17.05 -5.42
C ASP A 592 28.15 16.97 -4.18
N GLU A 593 28.29 15.84 -3.48
CA GLU A 593 29.07 15.83 -2.21
C GLU A 593 30.03 14.63 -2.03
N TYR A 594 30.28 13.84 -3.07
CA TYR A 594 31.20 12.68 -3.03
C TYR A 594 32.17 12.58 -4.22
N GLU A 595 32.55 13.72 -4.80
CA GLU A 595 33.84 13.87 -5.50
C GLU A 595 34.78 14.75 -4.69
#